data_AF-A0A849SIY4-F1
#
_entry.id   AF-A0A849SIY4-F1
#
_cell.length_a   1.000
_cell.length_b   1.000
_cell.length_c   1.000
_cell.angle_alpha   90.00
_cell.angle_beta   90.00
_cell.angle_gamma   90.00
#
_symmetry.space_group_name_H-M   'P 1'
#
loop_
_entity.id
_entity.type
_entity.pdbx_description
1 polymer ?
#
loop_
_entity_poly.entity_id
_entity_poly.type
_entity_poly.pdbx_seq_one_letter_code
_entity_poly.pdbx_strand_id
1 'polypeptide(L)'
;MPADQHLNADGLSGFFYALTITPAIIDPADWMAELFYGERPNLNGKQSKDLKKAVAAVIKAGNKALLNNDLKFPFDFSALDDATLDRVWHWCAGFLQGLYLRLPFWKSGIIADERQQASDVVSNSVDIIFALVEGNVAVLKNLDQLKEQLQLAGKDPTDELIMASLLQTLPEAYECIRLFAAQMSQRLLARQQAEAPVGAKP
;
A
#
# COMPACT_ATOMS: atom_id res chain seq x y z
N MET A 1 -5.21 -20.32 9.18
CA MET A 1 -3.88 -19.71 9.29
C MET A 1 -3.27 -20.10 10.64
N PRO A 2 -1.98 -20.52 10.72
CA PRO A 2 -1.37 -21.00 11.96
C PRO A 2 -0.59 -19.91 12.72
N ALA A 3 -0.83 -19.86 14.04
CA ALA A 3 -0.01 -19.46 15.21
C ALA A 3 0.89 -18.20 15.29
N ASP A 4 1.31 -17.52 14.21
CA ASP A 4 2.18 -16.32 14.31
C ASP A 4 1.40 -15.03 13.99
N GLN A 5 0.35 -14.75 14.76
CA GLN A 5 -0.67 -13.70 14.50
C GLN A 5 -0.19 -12.25 14.74
N HIS A 6 1.05 -11.90 14.40
CA HIS A 6 1.58 -10.55 14.53
C HIS A 6 2.46 -10.18 13.35
N LEU A 7 2.30 -8.95 12.84
CA LEU A 7 3.23 -8.38 11.87
C LEU A 7 4.64 -8.34 12.48
N ASN A 8 5.61 -8.93 11.78
CA ASN A 8 7.03 -8.76 12.11
C ASN A 8 7.50 -7.34 11.71
N ALA A 9 8.79 -7.04 11.89
CA ALA A 9 9.32 -5.70 11.62
C ALA A 9 9.08 -5.24 10.16
N ASP A 10 9.27 -6.11 9.17
CA ASP A 10 9.05 -5.79 7.76
C ASP A 10 7.55 -5.59 7.47
N GLY A 11 6.68 -6.44 8.04
CA GLY A 11 5.22 -6.27 7.95
C GLY A 11 4.72 -4.98 8.61
N LEU A 12 5.22 -4.64 9.79
CA LEU A 12 4.91 -3.36 10.44
C LEU A 12 5.36 -2.18 9.57
N SER A 13 6.54 -2.29 8.95
CA SER A 13 7.02 -1.27 8.01
C SER A 13 6.08 -1.12 6.82
N GLY A 14 5.64 -2.23 6.20
CA GLY A 14 4.65 -2.21 5.11
C GLY A 14 3.34 -1.54 5.53
N PHE A 15 2.83 -1.89 6.71
CA PHE A 15 1.61 -1.29 7.26
C PHE A 15 1.73 0.24 7.43
N PHE A 16 2.84 0.72 8.00
CA PHE A 16 3.05 2.16 8.15
C PHE A 16 3.31 2.89 6.84
N TYR A 17 3.88 2.22 5.84
CA TYR A 17 3.96 2.76 4.48
C TYR A 17 2.57 2.99 3.91
N ALA A 18 1.66 2.02 4.01
CA ALA A 18 0.28 2.15 3.55
C ALA A 18 -0.50 3.24 4.30
N LEU A 19 -0.36 3.32 5.63
CA LEU A 19 -0.95 4.41 6.42
C LEU A 19 -0.43 5.79 5.99
N THR A 20 0.87 5.89 5.72
CA THR A 20 1.50 7.14 5.29
C THR A 20 0.98 7.59 3.93
N ILE A 21 0.93 6.68 2.95
CA ILE A 21 0.52 7.07 1.59
C ILE A 21 -0.98 7.26 1.45
N THR A 22 -1.79 6.79 2.40
CA THR A 22 -3.24 6.99 2.31
C THR A 22 -3.58 8.47 2.48
N PRO A 23 -4.15 9.15 1.45
CA PRO A 23 -4.41 10.58 1.48
C PRO A 23 -5.71 10.89 2.24
N ALA A 24 -5.87 10.31 3.43
CA ALA A 24 -7.01 10.50 4.31
C ALA A 24 -6.58 10.34 5.77
N ILE A 25 -7.27 11.03 6.67
CA ILE A 25 -7.10 10.80 8.11
C ILE A 25 -7.71 9.44 8.45
N ILE A 26 -6.89 8.56 9.01
CA ILE A 26 -7.32 7.27 9.56
C ILE A 26 -7.43 7.44 11.07
N ASP A 27 -8.59 7.07 11.62
CA ASP A 27 -8.81 7.16 13.07
C ASP A 27 -7.80 6.25 13.79
N PRO A 28 -7.17 6.71 14.89
CA PRO A 28 -6.37 5.86 15.75
C PRO A 28 -7.01 4.53 16.12
N ALA A 29 -8.33 4.49 16.37
CA ALA A 29 -9.04 3.26 16.66
C ALA A 29 -9.02 2.27 15.49
N ASP A 30 -9.18 2.76 14.25
CA ASP A 30 -9.19 1.92 13.04
C ASP A 30 -7.85 1.23 12.85
N TRP A 31 -6.75 2.00 12.78
CA TRP A 31 -5.44 1.39 12.52
C TRP A 31 -4.89 0.61 13.71
N MET A 32 -5.27 0.95 14.95
CA MET A 32 -4.92 0.12 16.11
C MET A 32 -5.66 -1.22 16.04
N ALA A 33 -6.96 -1.23 15.75
CA ALA A 33 -7.70 -2.48 15.62
C ALA A 33 -7.07 -3.34 14.53
N GLU A 34 -6.78 -2.77 13.36
CA GLU A 34 -6.17 -3.50 12.26
C GLU A 34 -4.79 -4.07 12.62
N LEU A 35 -3.91 -3.27 13.25
CA LEU A 35 -2.59 -3.70 13.72
C LEU A 35 -2.62 -4.92 14.64
N PHE A 36 -3.71 -5.09 15.38
CA PHE A 36 -3.94 -6.19 16.30
C PHE A 36 -5.04 -7.14 15.80
N TYR A 37 -5.28 -7.21 14.48
CA TYR A 37 -6.21 -8.14 13.83
C TYR A 37 -7.64 -8.10 14.40
N GLY A 38 -8.13 -6.90 14.71
CA GLY A 38 -9.42 -6.65 15.33
C GLY A 38 -9.44 -6.80 16.85
N GLU A 39 -8.34 -7.27 17.45
CA GLU A 39 -8.22 -7.36 18.90
C GLU A 39 -7.92 -5.99 19.51
N ARG A 40 -8.45 -5.76 20.70
CA ARG A 40 -8.05 -4.61 21.50
C ARG A 40 -6.78 -4.98 22.25
N PRO A 41 -5.63 -4.37 21.97
CA PRO A 41 -4.42 -4.69 22.70
C PRO A 41 -4.60 -4.28 24.16
N ASN A 42 -4.10 -5.10 25.07
CA ASN A 42 -4.13 -4.79 26.51
C ASN A 42 -3.06 -3.75 26.86
N LEU A 43 -3.27 -2.52 26.41
CA LEU A 43 -2.39 -1.38 26.66
C LEU A 43 -2.96 -0.52 27.78
N ASN A 44 -2.12 -0.15 28.74
CA ASN A 44 -2.48 0.91 29.68
C ASN A 44 -2.51 2.29 29.00
N GLY A 45 -3.07 3.29 29.69
CA GLY A 45 -3.22 4.64 29.13
C GLY A 45 -1.91 5.29 28.66
N LYS A 46 -0.78 5.01 29.34
CA LYS A 46 0.54 5.50 28.93
C LYS A 46 1.01 4.80 27.65
N GLN A 47 0.92 3.47 27.58
CA GLN A 47 1.32 2.70 26.41
C GLN A 47 0.50 3.08 25.17
N SER A 48 -0.82 3.24 25.30
CA SER A 48 -1.67 3.70 24.20
C SER A 48 -1.27 5.10 23.72
N LYS A 49 -0.98 6.03 24.64
CA LYS A 49 -0.53 7.39 24.31
C LYS A 49 0.83 7.39 23.61
N ASP A 50 1.78 6.59 24.11
CA ASP A 50 3.13 6.49 23.54
C ASP A 50 3.09 5.86 22.14
N LEU A 51 2.29 4.82 21.93
CA LEU A 51 2.07 4.21 20.62
C LEU A 51 1.47 5.21 19.62
N LYS A 52 0.39 5.91 19.99
CA LYS A 52 -0.21 6.94 19.15
C LYS A 52 0.79 8.05 18.77
N LYS A 53 1.63 8.47 19.73
CA LYS A 53 2.67 9.47 19.49
C LYS A 53 3.74 8.95 18.51
N ALA A 54 4.17 7.70 18.66
CA ALA A 54 5.13 7.08 17.76
C ALA A 54 4.57 6.97 16.33
N VAL A 55 3.35 6.47 16.17
CA VAL A 55 2.69 6.35 14.86
C VAL A 55 2.49 7.73 14.22
N ALA A 56 2.05 8.74 14.98
CA ALA A 56 1.94 10.09 14.46
C ALA A 56 3.28 10.67 13.98
N ALA A 57 4.39 10.37 14.68
CA ALA A 57 5.72 10.78 14.25
C ALA A 57 6.17 10.06 12.97
N VAL A 58 5.90 8.76 12.85
CA VAL A 58 6.18 7.95 11.65
C VAL A 58 5.40 8.49 10.46
N ILE A 59 4.08 8.66 10.58
CA ILE A 59 3.23 9.19 9.50
C ILE A 59 3.68 10.61 9.11
N LYS A 60 4.02 11.47 10.08
CA LYS A 60 4.52 12.82 9.79
C LYS A 60 5.82 12.79 8.98
N ALA A 61 6.78 11.96 9.39
CA ALA A 61 8.05 11.80 8.67
C ALA A 61 7.83 11.19 7.28
N GLY A 62 6.98 10.16 7.20
CA GLY A 62 6.60 9.50 5.97
C GLY A 62 5.89 10.44 4.98
N ASN A 63 4.97 11.28 5.44
CA ASN A 63 4.29 12.26 4.58
C ASN A 63 5.28 13.28 3.99
N LYS A 64 6.27 13.70 4.78
CA LYS A 64 7.35 14.55 4.26
C LYS A 64 8.15 13.82 3.18
N ALA A 65 8.52 12.56 3.43
CA ALA A 65 9.24 11.74 2.45
C ALA A 65 8.40 11.50 1.18
N LEU A 66 7.09 11.24 1.31
CA LEU A 66 6.16 11.08 0.20
C LEU A 66 6.15 12.31 -0.71
N LEU A 67 5.96 13.49 -0.11
CA LEU A 67 5.90 14.76 -0.85
C LEU A 67 7.25 15.16 -1.47
N ASN A 68 8.36 14.74 -0.86
CA ASN A 68 9.70 14.95 -1.38
C ASN A 68 10.15 13.89 -2.40
N ASN A 69 9.29 12.90 -2.71
CA ASN A 69 9.62 11.77 -3.59
C ASN A 69 10.66 10.78 -3.01
N ASP A 70 10.90 10.81 -1.70
CA ASP A 70 11.91 10.02 -0.99
C ASP A 70 11.38 8.70 -0.40
N LEU A 71 10.05 8.53 -0.31
CA LEU A 71 9.43 7.31 0.23
C LEU A 71 9.46 6.17 -0.81
N LYS A 72 10.64 5.64 -1.13
CA LYS A 72 10.81 4.59 -2.15
C LYS A 72 10.46 3.20 -1.63
N PHE A 73 10.23 2.28 -2.56
CA PHE A 73 10.10 0.86 -2.24
C PHE A 73 11.39 0.38 -1.53
N PRO A 74 11.28 -0.34 -0.39
CA PRO A 74 12.43 -0.50 0.51
C PRO A 74 13.37 -1.67 0.18
N PHE A 75 13.09 -2.44 -0.87
CA PHE A 75 13.88 -3.61 -1.26
C PHE A 75 14.52 -3.42 -2.64
N ASP A 76 15.74 -3.93 -2.79
CA ASP A 76 16.46 -3.98 -4.05
C ASP A 76 16.20 -5.32 -4.75
N PHE A 77 15.54 -5.26 -5.90
CA PHE A 77 15.17 -6.43 -6.70
C PHE A 77 16.30 -6.93 -7.61
N SER A 78 17.42 -6.21 -7.69
CA SER A 78 18.59 -6.64 -8.47
C SER A 78 19.35 -7.81 -7.84
N ALA A 79 19.13 -8.09 -6.56
CA ALA A 79 19.77 -9.16 -5.80
C ALA A 79 18.78 -9.82 -4.82
N LEU A 80 17.78 -10.53 -5.35
CA LEU A 80 16.82 -11.28 -4.55
C LEU A 80 17.39 -12.64 -4.14
N ASP A 81 17.53 -12.85 -2.83
CA ASP A 81 17.71 -14.16 -2.21
C ASP A 81 16.44 -14.58 -1.44
N ASP A 82 16.37 -15.85 -1.02
CA ASP A 82 15.19 -16.39 -0.33
C ASP A 82 14.86 -15.61 0.95
N ALA A 83 15.87 -15.13 1.67
CA ALA A 83 15.69 -14.32 2.87
C ALA A 83 15.06 -12.95 2.55
N THR A 84 15.48 -12.31 1.47
CA THR A 84 14.91 -11.04 1.00
C THR A 84 13.50 -11.24 0.48
N LEU A 85 13.23 -12.33 -0.23
CA LEU A 85 11.89 -12.70 -0.69
C LEU A 85 10.92 -12.85 0.48
N ASP A 86 11.32 -13.54 1.55
CA ASP A 86 10.51 -13.67 2.77
C ASP A 86 10.20 -12.30 3.41
N ARG A 87 11.19 -11.40 3.45
CA ARG A 87 10.98 -10.03 3.98
C ARG A 87 10.07 -9.19 3.09
N VAL A 88 10.20 -9.30 1.77
CA VAL A 88 9.30 -8.66 0.79
C VAL A 88 7.88 -9.15 1.00
N TRP A 89 7.69 -10.45 1.18
CA TRP A 89 6.38 -11.04 1.45
C TRP A 89 5.74 -10.46 2.70
N HIS A 90 6.46 -10.46 3.82
CA HIS A 90 5.97 -9.87 5.07
C HIS A 90 5.61 -8.39 4.92
N TRP A 91 6.45 -7.63 4.23
CA TRP A 91 6.19 -6.22 3.94
C TRP A 91 4.92 -6.04 3.10
N CYS A 92 4.73 -6.83 2.03
CA CYS A 92 3.53 -6.79 1.19
C CYS A 92 2.27 -7.12 1.98
N ALA A 93 2.33 -8.12 2.85
CA ALA A 93 1.20 -8.48 3.71
C ALA A 93 0.79 -7.31 4.61
N GLY A 94 1.75 -6.68 5.28
CA GLY A 94 1.47 -5.51 6.11
C GLY A 94 1.00 -4.30 5.30
N PHE A 95 1.58 -4.06 4.12
CA PHE A 95 1.17 -2.98 3.23
C PHE A 95 -0.26 -3.17 2.74
N LEU A 96 -0.63 -4.36 2.27
CA LEU A 96 -2.00 -4.71 1.88
C LEU A 96 -2.97 -4.51 3.05
N GLN A 97 -2.58 -4.95 4.24
CA GLN A 97 -3.37 -4.78 5.45
C GLN A 97 -3.65 -3.29 5.75
N GLY A 98 -2.65 -2.42 5.60
CA GLY A 98 -2.85 -0.97 5.75
C GLY A 98 -3.70 -0.37 4.62
N LEU A 99 -3.62 -0.88 3.39
CA LEU A 99 -4.50 -0.45 2.29
C LEU A 99 -5.97 -0.80 2.55
N TYR A 100 -6.24 -1.93 3.22
CA TYR A 100 -7.62 -2.35 3.52
C TYR A 100 -8.40 -1.31 4.32
N LEU A 101 -7.74 -0.54 5.18
CA LEU A 101 -8.35 0.54 5.94
C LEU A 101 -9.10 1.54 5.07
N ARG A 102 -8.68 1.73 3.81
CA ARG A 102 -9.35 2.59 2.82
C ARG A 102 -9.43 1.94 1.44
N LEU A 103 -9.69 0.63 1.38
CA LEU A 103 -9.74 -0.11 0.10
C LEU A 103 -10.66 0.52 -0.95
N PRO A 104 -11.88 1.00 -0.62
CA PRO A 104 -12.75 1.63 -1.62
C PRO A 104 -12.14 2.86 -2.29
N PHE A 105 -11.28 3.60 -1.59
CA PHE A 105 -10.56 4.73 -2.17
C PHE A 105 -9.52 4.24 -3.19
N TRP A 106 -8.72 3.24 -2.82
CA TRP A 106 -7.68 2.68 -3.70
C TRP A 106 -8.26 1.95 -4.92
N LYS A 107 -9.49 1.45 -4.80
CA LYS A 107 -10.23 0.76 -5.87
C LYS A 107 -11.20 1.66 -6.65
N SER A 108 -11.25 2.95 -6.34
CA SER A 108 -12.28 3.87 -6.83
C SER A 108 -12.32 4.08 -8.34
N GLY A 109 -11.20 3.89 -9.05
CA GLY A 109 -11.13 4.15 -10.49
C GLY A 109 -10.91 5.62 -10.86
N ILE A 110 -10.54 6.48 -9.89
CA ILE A 110 -10.34 7.93 -10.11
C ILE A 110 -9.44 8.22 -11.32
N ILE A 111 -8.35 7.46 -11.51
CA ILE A 111 -7.42 7.71 -12.62
C ILE A 111 -8.01 7.26 -13.95
N ALA A 112 -8.68 6.12 -13.98
CA ALA A 112 -9.42 5.68 -15.16
C ALA A 112 -10.47 6.70 -15.57
N ASP A 113 -11.26 7.20 -14.61
CA ASP A 113 -12.31 8.19 -14.86
C ASP A 113 -11.72 9.52 -15.35
N GLU A 114 -10.70 10.06 -14.67
CA GLU A 114 -10.04 11.31 -15.06
C GLU A 114 -9.39 11.23 -16.47
N ARG A 115 -8.91 10.04 -16.86
CA ARG A 115 -8.23 9.82 -18.14
C ARG A 115 -9.11 9.17 -19.21
N GLN A 116 -10.37 8.88 -18.90
CA GLN A 116 -11.30 8.15 -19.77
C GLN A 116 -10.71 6.81 -20.27
N GLN A 117 -10.05 6.07 -19.38
CA GLN A 117 -9.42 4.79 -19.67
C GLN A 117 -10.29 3.63 -19.19
N ALA A 118 -10.22 2.48 -19.89
CA ALA A 118 -10.97 1.28 -19.50
C ALA A 118 -10.43 0.59 -18.23
N SER A 119 -9.21 0.92 -17.80
CA SER A 119 -8.57 0.31 -16.62
C SER A 119 -7.86 1.35 -15.80
N ASP A 120 -7.87 1.16 -14.48
CA ASP A 120 -7.26 2.07 -13.51
C ASP A 120 -5.93 1.49 -13.02
N VAL A 121 -4.83 2.20 -13.28
CA VAL A 121 -3.48 1.73 -12.95
C VAL A 121 -3.25 1.57 -11.44
N VAL A 122 -3.89 2.39 -10.60
CA VAL A 122 -3.76 2.31 -9.14
C VAL A 122 -4.54 1.10 -8.63
N SER A 123 -5.78 0.94 -9.09
CA SER A 123 -6.63 -0.22 -8.77
C SER A 123 -5.95 -1.53 -9.16
N ASN A 124 -5.36 -1.57 -10.37
CA ASN A 124 -4.61 -2.74 -10.86
C ASN A 124 -3.34 -2.98 -10.03
N SER A 125 -2.62 -1.94 -9.62
CA SER A 125 -1.44 -2.08 -8.75
C SER A 125 -1.80 -2.68 -7.39
N VAL A 126 -2.97 -2.34 -6.85
CA VAL A 126 -3.50 -2.97 -5.63
C VAL A 126 -3.86 -4.43 -5.88
N ASP A 127 -4.41 -4.78 -7.05
CA ASP A 127 -4.70 -6.18 -7.43
C ASP A 127 -3.41 -7.02 -7.52
N ILE A 128 -2.31 -6.45 -8.00
CA ILE A 128 -1.00 -7.13 -8.03
C ILE A 128 -0.56 -7.50 -6.61
N ILE A 129 -0.62 -6.56 -5.67
CA ILE A 129 -0.22 -6.79 -4.27
C ILE A 129 -1.16 -7.80 -3.61
N PHE A 130 -2.46 -7.70 -3.85
CA PHE A 130 -3.45 -8.67 -3.36
C PHE A 130 -3.15 -10.07 -3.90
N ALA A 131 -2.98 -10.21 -5.22
CA ALA A 131 -2.72 -11.49 -5.86
C ALA A 131 -1.47 -12.14 -5.28
N LEU A 132 -0.41 -11.35 -5.08
CA LEU A 132 0.83 -11.79 -4.44
C LEU A 132 0.56 -12.31 -3.03
N VAL A 133 0.00 -11.51 -2.13
CA VAL A 133 -0.17 -11.87 -0.71
C VAL A 133 -1.17 -13.02 -0.51
N GLU A 134 -2.29 -13.00 -1.22
CA GLU A 134 -3.38 -13.97 -1.04
C GLU A 134 -3.21 -15.22 -1.92
N GLY A 135 -2.21 -15.24 -2.82
CA GLY A 135 -2.00 -16.34 -3.76
C GLY A 135 -3.15 -16.52 -4.75
N ASN A 136 -3.87 -15.44 -5.07
CA ASN A 136 -5.08 -15.49 -5.89
C ASN A 136 -4.95 -14.60 -7.13
N VAL A 137 -4.52 -15.17 -8.25
CA VAL A 137 -4.36 -14.45 -9.53
C VAL A 137 -5.69 -14.11 -10.21
N ALA A 138 -6.81 -14.69 -9.77
CA ALA A 138 -8.12 -14.44 -10.37
C ALA A 138 -8.63 -13.02 -10.14
N VAL A 139 -8.04 -12.27 -9.20
CA VAL A 139 -8.38 -10.85 -8.98
C VAL A 139 -7.86 -9.93 -10.08
N LEU A 140 -6.89 -10.39 -10.88
CA LEU A 140 -6.25 -9.58 -11.91
C LEU A 140 -7.21 -9.38 -13.09
N LYS A 141 -7.57 -8.13 -13.36
CA LYS A 141 -8.45 -7.78 -14.50
C LYS A 141 -7.83 -8.11 -15.87
N ASN A 142 -6.50 -8.17 -15.94
CA ASN A 142 -5.74 -8.48 -17.15
C ASN A 142 -5.18 -9.91 -17.16
N LEU A 143 -5.73 -10.82 -16.36
CA LEU A 143 -5.25 -12.21 -16.26
C LEU A 143 -5.17 -12.89 -17.62
N ASP A 144 -6.22 -12.79 -18.45
CA ASP A 144 -6.27 -13.44 -19.76
C ASP A 144 -5.15 -12.93 -20.69
N GLN A 145 -4.92 -11.61 -20.70
CA GLN A 145 -3.84 -11.00 -21.46
C GLN A 145 -2.46 -11.47 -20.99
N LEU A 146 -2.27 -11.63 -19.68
CA LEU A 146 -1.02 -12.15 -19.13
C LEU A 146 -0.80 -13.62 -19.51
N LYS A 147 -1.86 -14.44 -19.48
CA LYS A 147 -1.82 -15.83 -19.93
C LYS A 147 -1.45 -15.93 -21.41
N GLU A 148 -2.07 -15.12 -22.26
CA GLU A 148 -1.76 -15.04 -23.69
C GLU A 148 -0.29 -14.64 -23.93
N GLN A 149 0.24 -13.66 -23.20
CA GLN A 149 1.65 -13.24 -23.31
C GLN A 149 2.63 -14.37 -22.95
N LEU A 150 2.35 -15.12 -21.88
CA LEU A 150 3.17 -16.27 -21.48
C LEU A 150 3.13 -17.38 -22.54
N GLN A 151 1.96 -17.66 -23.10
CA GLN A 151 1.80 -18.64 -24.19
C GLN A 151 2.55 -18.22 -25.45
N LEU A 152 2.48 -16.93 -25.83
CA LEU A 152 3.26 -16.39 -26.94
C LEU A 152 4.77 -16.49 -26.71
N ALA A 153 5.21 -16.43 -25.45
CA ALA A 153 6.60 -16.67 -25.06
C ALA A 153 6.96 -18.16 -24.94
N GLY A 154 6.06 -19.08 -25.33
CA GLY A 154 6.27 -20.52 -25.29
C GLY A 154 6.26 -21.12 -23.87
N LYS A 155 5.66 -20.42 -22.90
CA LYS A 155 5.55 -20.88 -21.51
C LYS A 155 4.11 -21.28 -21.20
N ASP A 156 3.95 -22.33 -20.39
CA ASP A 156 2.65 -22.71 -19.84
C ASP A 156 2.25 -21.72 -18.74
N PRO A 157 1.09 -21.04 -18.83
CA PRO A 157 0.73 -19.98 -17.91
C PRO A 157 0.16 -20.52 -16.59
N THR A 158 1.02 -21.19 -15.80
CA THR A 158 0.67 -21.64 -14.46
C THR A 158 0.56 -20.46 -13.50
N ASP A 159 -0.19 -20.64 -12.41
CA ASP A 159 -0.34 -19.60 -11.39
C ASP A 159 1.01 -19.24 -10.76
N GLU A 160 1.92 -20.21 -10.56
CA GLU A 160 3.27 -19.94 -10.04
C GLU A 160 4.09 -19.04 -10.98
N LEU A 161 4.01 -19.28 -12.29
CA LEU A 161 4.73 -18.46 -13.27
C LEU A 161 4.15 -17.05 -13.37
N ILE A 162 2.82 -16.93 -13.26
CA ILE A 162 2.13 -15.65 -13.19
C ILE A 162 2.58 -14.90 -11.94
N MET A 163 2.57 -15.54 -10.78
CA MET A 163 2.98 -14.95 -9.50
C MET A 163 4.45 -14.52 -9.52
N ALA A 164 5.35 -15.31 -10.10
CA ALA A 164 6.74 -14.94 -10.29
C ALA A 164 6.88 -13.70 -11.20
N SER A 165 6.03 -13.58 -12.22
CA SER A 165 6.00 -12.41 -13.11
C SER A 165 5.46 -11.17 -12.40
N LEU A 166 4.43 -11.32 -11.56
CA LEU A 166 3.88 -10.23 -10.74
C LEU A 166 4.87 -9.74 -9.69
N LEU A 167 5.64 -10.65 -9.09
CA LEU A 167 6.63 -10.30 -8.09
C LEU A 167 7.62 -9.29 -8.68
N GLN A 168 8.10 -9.52 -9.91
CA GLN A 168 9.02 -8.62 -10.60
C GLN A 168 8.45 -7.22 -10.89
N THR A 169 7.12 -7.06 -10.90
CA THR A 169 6.45 -5.76 -11.14
C THR A 169 6.00 -5.07 -9.86
N LEU A 170 6.30 -5.65 -8.70
CA LEU A 170 5.90 -5.13 -7.40
C LEU A 170 6.46 -3.71 -7.12
N PRO A 171 7.74 -3.39 -7.41
CA PRO A 171 8.25 -2.03 -7.21
C PRO A 171 7.48 -0.98 -8.03
N GLU A 172 7.13 -1.30 -9.27
CA GLU A 172 6.36 -0.43 -10.17
C GLU A 172 4.92 -0.27 -9.71
N ALA A 173 4.30 -1.36 -9.24
CA ALA A 173 2.95 -1.32 -8.66
C ALA A 173 2.92 -0.40 -7.43
N TYR A 174 3.90 -0.54 -6.52
CA TYR A 174 4.05 0.36 -5.39
C TYR A 174 4.23 1.82 -5.83
N GLU A 175 5.10 2.07 -6.82
CA GLU A 175 5.38 3.43 -7.30
C GLU A 175 4.13 4.10 -7.88
N CYS A 176 3.28 3.34 -8.59
CA CYS A 176 2.01 3.83 -9.12
C CYS A 176 1.06 4.28 -8.00
N ILE A 177 0.91 3.47 -6.94
CA ILE A 177 0.09 3.81 -5.76
C ILE A 177 0.67 5.06 -5.06
N ARG A 178 1.99 5.10 -4.86
CA ARG A 178 2.68 6.19 -4.17
C ARG A 178 2.62 7.52 -4.92
N LEU A 179 2.81 7.52 -6.24
CA LEU A 179 2.71 8.73 -7.05
C LEU A 179 1.28 9.30 -7.02
N PHE A 180 0.28 8.43 -7.13
CA PHE A 180 -1.12 8.83 -6.99
C PHE A 180 -1.40 9.42 -5.61
N ALA A 181 -0.94 8.76 -4.55
CA ALA A 181 -1.04 9.25 -3.18
C ALA A 181 -0.43 10.65 -2.98
N ALA A 182 0.77 10.89 -3.52
CA ALA A 182 1.44 12.18 -3.47
C ALA A 182 0.61 13.26 -4.19
N GLN A 183 0.10 12.95 -5.39
CA GLN A 183 -0.75 13.86 -6.16
C GLN A 183 -2.04 14.21 -5.40
N MET A 184 -2.72 13.22 -4.81
CA MET A 184 -3.94 13.43 -4.04
C MET A 184 -3.67 14.23 -2.76
N SER A 185 -2.57 13.97 -2.07
CA SER A 185 -2.15 14.74 -0.88
C SER A 185 -1.89 16.21 -1.22
N GLN A 186 -1.22 16.48 -2.35
CA GLN A 186 -1.01 17.85 -2.83
C GLN A 186 -2.33 18.56 -3.17
N ARG A 187 -3.27 17.86 -3.83
CA ARG A 187 -4.61 18.40 -4.13
C ARG A 187 -5.38 18.76 -2.86
N LEU A 188 -5.30 17.93 -1.82
CA LEU A 188 -5.94 18.21 -0.52
C LEU A 188 -5.32 19.43 0.18
N LEU A 189 -3.99 19.51 0.21
CA LEU A 189 -3.28 20.67 0.78
C LEU A 189 -3.64 21.97 0.04
N ALA A 190 -3.70 21.93 -1.29
CA ALA A 190 -4.09 23.10 -2.09
C ALA A 190 -5.52 23.55 -1.80
N ARG A 191 -6.48 22.61 -1.65
CA ARG A 191 -7.87 22.94 -1.28
C ARG A 191 -7.96 23.58 0.10
N GLN A 192 -7.26 23.02 1.09
CA GLN A 192 -7.22 23.58 2.45
C GLN A 192 -6.63 25.00 2.49
N GLN A 193 -5.63 25.29 1.65
CA GLN A 193 -5.04 26.63 1.53
C GLN A 193 -5.98 27.62 0.83
N ALA A 194 -6.76 27.16 -0.15
CA ALA A 194 -7.74 27.99 -0.84
C ALA A 194 -8.98 28.31 0.02
N GLU A 195 -9.34 27.41 0.93
CA GLU A 195 -10.47 27.56 1.86
C GLU A 195 -10.10 28.30 3.16
N ALA A 196 -8.81 28.54 3.43
CA ALA A 196 -8.38 29.33 4.58
C ALA A 196 -8.76 30.81 4.40
N PRO A 197 -9.44 31.46 5.37
CA PRO A 197 -9.91 32.83 5.20
C PRO A 197 -8.74 33.80 4.98
N VAL A 198 -8.84 34.59 3.92
CA VAL A 198 -7.94 35.71 3.59
C VAL A 198 -8.13 36.80 4.64
N GLY A 199 -7.52 36.69 5.82
CA GLY A 199 -7.77 37.67 6.87
C GLY A 199 -7.27 37.33 8.26
N ALA A 200 -5.98 37.04 8.40
CA ALA A 200 -5.28 37.24 9.67
C ALA A 200 -3.84 37.66 9.37
N LYS A 201 -3.66 38.93 8.99
CA LYS A 201 -2.38 39.60 9.19
C LYS A 201 -2.38 40.20 10.61
N PRO A 202 -1.23 40.15 11.30
CA PRO A 202 -1.08 40.66 12.67
C PRO A 202 -1.30 42.17 12.76
#